data_AF-A0AAW4YBL5-F1
#
_entry.id   AF-A0AAW4YBL5-F1
#
_cell.length_a   1.000
_cell.length_b   1.000
_cell.length_c   1.000
_cell.angle_alpha   90.00
_cell.angle_beta   90.00
_cell.angle_gamma   90.00
#
_symmetry.space_group_name_H-M   'P 1'
#
loop_
_entity.id
_entity.type
_entity.pdbx_description
1 polymer ?
#
loop_
_entity_poly.entity_id
_entity_poly.type
_entity_poly.pdbx_seq_one_letter_code
_entity_poly.pdbx_strand_id
1 'polypeptide(L)' 'MQDTIFLKGMRFYGYHGALSAENEIGQIFKVDVTLKVDLSEAGRTDNVIDTVHYGEVFEEVKSIMEGKAVNLLEHLA' A
#
# COMPACT_ATOMS: atom_id res chain seq x y z
N MET A 1 19.02 -15.49 -3.88
CA MET A 1 18.76 -14.17 -3.26
C MET A 1 17.36 -13.80 -3.70
N GLN A 2 16.47 -13.40 -2.80
CA GLN A 2 15.10 -13.06 -3.17
C GLN A 2 15.07 -11.57 -3.46
N ASP A 3 14.64 -11.18 -4.66
CA ASP A 3 14.56 -9.78 -5.04
C ASP A 3 13.48 -9.06 -4.22
N THR A 4 13.56 -7.73 -4.17
CA THR A 4 12.64 -6.95 -3.34
C THR A 4 12.22 -5.66 -4.04
N ILE A 5 10.91 -5.44 -4.11
CA ILE A 5 10.32 -4.17 -4.54
C ILE A 5 9.94 -3.36 -3.30
N PHE A 6 10.32 -2.08 -3.29
CA PHE A 6 9.99 -1.15 -2.23
C PHE A 6 9.08 -0.04 -2.75
N LEU A 7 7.86 0.01 -2.23
CA LEU A 7 6.94 1.13 -2.41
C LEU A 7 7.00 1.97 -1.14
N LYS A 8 7.69 3.11 -1.20
CA LYS A 8 7.95 3.96 -0.03
C LYS A 8 7.23 5.29 -0.13
N GLY A 9 6.73 5.75 1.01
CA GLY A 9 6.14 7.06 1.18
C GLY A 9 4.87 7.26 0.40
N MET A 10 4.08 6.20 0.22
CA MET A 10 2.73 6.34 -0.31
C MET A 10 1.90 7.13 0.70
N ARG A 11 1.17 8.13 0.22
CA ARG A 11 0.40 9.06 1.06
C ARG A 11 -1.05 9.01 0.66
N PHE A 12 -1.90 8.68 1.61
CA PHE A 12 -3.35 8.54 1.42
C PHE A 12 -4.09 9.37 2.45
N TYR A 13 -5.19 9.99 2.04
CA TYR A 13 -6.02 10.74 2.97
C TYR A 13 -7.14 9.84 3.49
N GLY A 14 -7.14 9.59 4.79
CA GLY A 14 -8.09 8.68 5.42
C GLY A 14 -8.69 9.28 6.68
N TYR A 15 -9.75 8.64 7.16
CA TYR A 15 -10.49 9.07 8.35
C TYR A 15 -10.34 8.06 9.49
N HIS A 16 -9.29 7.25 9.47
CA HIS A 16 -9.05 6.26 10.51
C HIS A 16 -8.60 6.93 11.81
N GLY A 17 -9.05 6.42 12.95
CA GLY A 17 -8.65 6.89 14.26
C GLY A 17 -9.65 6.57 15.36
N ALA A 18 -9.18 6.53 16.60
CA ALA A 18 -10.02 6.19 17.76
C ALA A 18 -10.78 7.41 18.30
N LEU A 19 -10.27 8.62 18.01
CA LEU A 19 -10.88 9.88 18.45
C LEU A 19 -11.91 10.35 17.43
N SER A 20 -12.99 10.97 17.90
CA SER A 20 -14.04 11.52 17.02
C SER A 20 -13.49 12.55 16.02
N ALA A 21 -12.51 13.36 16.45
CA ALA A 21 -11.86 14.34 15.59
C ALA A 21 -11.06 13.71 14.44
N GLU A 22 -10.48 12.52 14.63
CA GLU A 22 -9.73 11.83 13.58
C GLU A 22 -10.66 11.32 12.46
N ASN A 23 -11.86 10.86 12.84
CA ASN A 23 -12.87 10.41 11.89
C ASN A 23 -13.63 11.57 11.21
N GLU A 24 -13.68 12.75 11.83
CA GLU A 24 -14.39 13.92 11.29
C GLU A 24 -13.49 14.78 10.40
N ILE A 25 -12.25 15.03 10.82
CA ILE A 25 -11.30 15.88 10.09
C ILE A 25 -10.52 15.05 9.07
N GLY A 26 -10.11 13.83 9.43
CA GLY A 26 -9.21 13.03 8.62
C GLY A 26 -7.76 13.51 8.65
N GLN A 27 -6.85 12.68 8.14
CA GLN A 27 -5.41 12.95 8.11
C GLN A 27 -4.71 12.18 6.99
N ILE A 28 -3.47 12.57 6.71
CA ILE A 28 -2.63 11.84 5.75
C ILE A 28 -1.93 10.68 6.47
N PHE A 29 -2.18 9.47 6.01
CA PHE A 29 -1.45 8.28 6.39
C PHE A 29 -0.31 8.02 5.42
N LYS A 30 0.84 7.61 5.96
CA LYS A 30 2.00 7.19 5.18
C LYS A 30 2.14 5.68 5.26
N VAL A 31 2.21 5.02 4.10
CA VAL A 31 2.34 3.57 4.00
C VAL A 31 3.61 3.22 3.22
N ASP A 32 4.38 2.29 3.78
CA ASP A 32 5.53 1.69 3.13
C ASP A 32 5.25 0.19 2.93
N VAL A 33 5.38 -0.31 1.70
CA VAL A 33 5.17 -1.72 1.35
C VAL A 33 6.48 -2.31 0.83
N THR A 34 6.82 -3.51 1.32
CA THR A 34 7.98 -4.28 0.89
C THR A 34 7.52 -5.63 0.37
N LEU A 35 7.74 -5.89 -0.92
CA LEU A 35 7.36 -7.13 -1.59
C LEU A 35 8.62 -7.96 -1.84
N LYS A 36 8.69 -9.15 -1.23
CA LYS A 36 9.76 -10.13 -1.51
C LYS A 36 9.27 -11.10 -2.57
N VAL A 37 9.79 -10.98 -3.77
CA VAL A 37 9.33 -11.74 -4.96
C VAL A 37 10.54 -12.08 -5.82
N ASP A 38 10.42 -13.15 -6.60
CA ASP A 38 11.43 -13.49 -7.61
C ASP A 38 11.21 -12.61 -8.84
N LEU A 39 12.17 -11.75 -9.17
CA LEU A 39 12.09 -10.85 -10.33
C LEU A 39 12.96 -11.33 -11.50
N SER A 40 13.52 -12.54 -11.41
CA SER A 40 14.47 -13.04 -12.40
C SER A 40 13.86 -13.18 -13.80
N GLU A 41 12.61 -13.64 -13.89
CA GLU A 41 11.92 -13.79 -15.19
C GLU A 41 11.53 -12.42 -15.76
N ALA A 42 10.92 -11.55 -14.96
CA ALA A 42 10.60 -10.17 -15.37
C ALA A 42 11.84 -9.40 -15.86
N GLY A 43 12.97 -9.56 -15.17
CA GLY A 43 14.25 -8.94 -15.57
C GLY A 43 14.83 -9.50 -16.87
N ARG A 44 14.43 -10.71 -17.29
CA ARG A 44 14.85 -11.32 -18.56
C ARG A 44 13.91 -10.97 -19.71
N THR A 45 12.61 -10.94 -19.44
CA THR A 45 11.57 -10.80 -20.47
C THR A 45 11.16 -9.35 -20.73
N ASP A 46 11.42 -8.45 -19.78
CA ASP A 46 10.95 -7.05 -19.78
C ASP A 46 9.43 -6.94 -19.97
N ASN A 47 8.69 -7.97 -19.51
CA ASN A 47 7.23 -8.03 -19.63
C ASN A 47 6.58 -7.82 -18.26
N VAL A 48 5.67 -6.84 -18.19
CA VAL A 48 4.94 -6.48 -16.97
C VAL A 48 4.08 -7.62 -16.42
N ILE A 49 3.67 -8.57 -17.27
CA ILE A 49 2.87 -9.73 -16.87
C ILE A 49 3.70 -10.74 -16.06
N ASP A 50 5.02 -10.76 -16.25
CA ASP A 50 5.93 -11.70 -15.59
C ASP A 50 6.42 -11.17 -14.23
N THR A 51 5.94 -9.99 -13.79
CA THR A 51 6.27 -9.37 -12.51
C THR A 51 5.03 -9.15 -11.63
N VAL A 52 5.25 -8.74 -10.39
CA VAL A 52 4.18 -8.15 -9.58
C VAL A 52 3.92 -6.74 -10.08
N HIS A 53 2.69 -6.48 -10.54
CA HIS A 53 2.27 -5.16 -10.98
C HIS A 53 2.16 -4.21 -9.78
N TYR A 54 3.24 -3.53 -9.45
CA TYR A 54 3.30 -2.61 -8.30
C TYR A 54 2.27 -1.47 -8.38
N GLY A 55 1.78 -1.12 -9.58
CA GLY A 55 0.68 -0.19 -9.75
C GLY A 55 -0.65 -0.74 -9.21
N GLU A 56 -0.90 -2.04 -9.32
CA GLU A 56 -2.10 -2.66 -8.75
C GLU A 56 -1.99 -2.70 -7.22
N VAL A 57 -0.79 -2.98 -6.71
CA VAL A 57 -0.50 -2.90 -5.28
C VAL A 57 -0.77 -1.49 -4.73
N PHE A 58 -0.36 -0.46 -5.45
CA PHE A 58 -0.65 0.93 -5.06
C PHE A 58 -2.15 1.20 -5.00
N GLU A 59 -2.90 0.82 -6.03
CA GLU A 59 -4.35 1.03 -6.08
C GLU A 59 -5.09 0.23 -4.99
N GLU A 60 -4.65 -0.98 -4.69
CA GLU A 60 -5.22 -1.79 -3.62
C GLU A 60 -4.98 -1.14 -2.24
N VAL A 61 -3.75 -0.70 -1.97
CA VAL A 61 -3.42 0.01 -0.73
C VAL A 61 -4.22 1.30 -0.63
N LYS A 62 -4.36 2.04 -1.72
CA LYS A 62 -5.20 3.25 -1.77
C LYS A 62 -6.64 2.96 -1.41
N SER A 63 -7.23 1.91 -2.00
CA SER A 63 -8.61 1.49 -1.74
C SER A 63 -8.85 1.18 -0.25
N ILE A 64 -7.90 0.50 0.39
CA ILE A 64 -7.94 0.20 1.83
C ILE A 64 -7.85 1.49 2.66
N MET A 65 -6.87 2.35 2.36
CA MET A 65 -6.55 3.55 3.16
C MET A 65 -7.52 4.72 2.97
N GLU A 66 -8.18 4.83 1.83
CA GLU A 66 -9.21 5.84 1.55
C GLU A 66 -10.63 5.26 1.71
N GLY A 67 -10.72 4.01 2.15
CA GLY A 67 -11.96 3.26 2.32
C GLY A 67 -12.70 3.58 3.62
N LYS A 68 -13.45 2.58 4.12
CA LYS A 68 -14.25 2.75 5.33
C LYS A 68 -13.36 3.07 6.53
N ALA A 69 -13.71 4.14 7.26
CA ALA A 69 -13.03 4.51 8.49
C ALA A 69 -13.06 3.36 9.52
N VAL A 70 -11.93 3.18 10.20
CA VAL A 70 -11.75 2.20 11.28
C VAL A 70 -11.00 2.86 12.41
N ASN A 71 -11.15 2.31 13.62
CA ASN A 71 -10.61 2.96 14.81
C ASN A 71 -9.11 2.73 15.01
N LEU A 72 -8.57 1.65 14.45
CA LEU A 72 -7.22 1.16 14.72
C LEU A 72 -6.49 0.88 13.42
N LEU A 73 -5.23 1.30 13.32
CA LEU A 73 -4.40 1.07 12.13
C LEU A 73 -3.99 -0.40 12.01
N GLU A 74 -3.96 -1.13 13.13
CA GLU A 74 -3.74 -2.58 13.17
C GLU A 74 -4.82 -3.36 12.42
N HIS A 75 -5.99 -2.78 12.19
CA HIS A 75 -7.02 -3.40 11.35
C HIS A 75 -6.72 -3.27 9.85
N LEU A 76 -5.88 -2.31 9.46
CA LEU A 76 -5.51 -2.03 8.07
C LEU A 76 -4.21 -2.75 7.64
N ALA A 77 -3.45 -3.29 8.59
CA ALA A 77 -2.14 -3.93 8.38
C ALA A 77 -2.22 -5.45 8.44
#